data_AF-A0A7C1MWL9-F1
#
_entry.id   AF-A0A7C1MWL9-F1
#
_cell.length_a   1.000
_cell.length_b   1.000
_cell.length_c   1.000
_cell.angle_alpha   90.00
_cell.angle_beta   90.00
_cell.angle_gamma   90.00
#
_symmetry.space_group_name_H-M   'P 1'
#
loop_
_entity.id
_entity.type
_entity.pdbx_description
1 polymer ?
#
loop_
_entity_poly.entity_id
_entity_poly.type
_entity_poly.pdbx_seq_one_letter_code
_entity_poly.pdbx_strand_id
1 'polypeptide(L)'
;MLQTLIEKGVDRYSIASIDRYHKKQGARKEELSELFESKGIDFVEGQPKITTEAKEKDILSRPLSYGFFGATEDMWLGGNWARGRALEKDLWKKDGTHNFCAIHSGARGFLGHESKDVMQELSIQLWKINPCCPGTKAPMGDARKEKVSEVLQRMSKHEVMQKLNQGDIYGVGESIGISAKEGLQRAIETGNVCLWCDEFFSKDYDMKKQKPKEAKVYTRKLDI
;
A
#
# COMPACT_ATOMS: atom_id res chain seq x y z
N MET A 1 1.61 -19.92 -18.49
CA MET A 1 1.47 -18.91 -17.43
C MET A 1 1.84 -17.52 -17.94
N LEU A 2 3.10 -17.22 -18.31
CA LEU A 2 3.48 -15.88 -18.80
C LEU A 2 2.66 -15.43 -20.02
N GLN A 3 2.53 -16.28 -21.04
CA GLN A 3 1.70 -15.99 -22.22
C GLN A 3 0.24 -15.68 -21.85
N THR A 4 -0.32 -16.43 -20.90
CA THR A 4 -1.68 -16.20 -20.39
C THR A 4 -1.80 -14.83 -19.71
N LEU A 5 -0.77 -14.36 -19.00
CA LEU A 5 -0.79 -13.03 -18.38
C LEU A 5 -0.78 -11.93 -19.45
N ILE A 6 0.05 -12.08 -20.49
CA ILE A 6 0.07 -11.16 -21.64
C ILE A 6 -1.30 -11.10 -22.32
N GLU A 7 -1.91 -12.24 -22.61
CA GLU A 7 -3.24 -12.33 -23.24
C GLU A 7 -4.36 -11.73 -22.37
N LYS A 8 -4.15 -11.68 -21.05
CA LYS A 8 -5.06 -11.05 -20.09
C LYS A 8 -4.79 -9.55 -19.89
N GLY A 9 -3.84 -8.98 -20.64
CA GLY A 9 -3.54 -7.54 -20.65
C GLY A 9 -2.52 -7.11 -19.57
N VAL A 10 -1.72 -8.03 -19.03
CA VAL A 10 -0.59 -7.65 -18.17
C VAL A 10 0.52 -7.05 -19.04
N ASP A 11 0.78 -5.76 -18.83
CA ASP A 11 1.71 -4.91 -19.58
C ASP A 11 3.02 -4.62 -18.82
N ARG A 12 3.08 -4.92 -17.53
CA ARG A 12 4.28 -4.72 -16.72
C ARG A 12 4.53 -5.82 -15.70
N TYR A 13 5.79 -6.25 -15.61
CA TYR A 13 6.27 -7.24 -14.65
C TYR A 13 7.33 -6.63 -13.73
N SER A 14 7.00 -6.48 -12.44
CA SER A 14 7.96 -6.01 -11.42
C SER A 14 8.46 -7.19 -10.60
N ILE A 15 9.75 -7.54 -10.73
CA ILE A 15 10.36 -8.69 -10.05
C ILE A 15 11.15 -8.22 -8.84
N ALA A 16 10.71 -8.65 -7.65
CA ALA A 16 11.30 -8.27 -6.37
C ALA A 16 12.49 -9.16 -5.97
N SER A 17 13.04 -8.88 -4.78
CA SER A 17 13.98 -9.76 -4.06
C SER A 17 15.36 -9.93 -4.71
N ILE A 18 15.80 -8.90 -5.43
CA ILE A 18 17.15 -8.84 -6.00
C ILE A 18 18.19 -8.18 -5.09
N ASP A 19 17.78 -7.73 -3.89
CA ASP A 19 18.64 -7.07 -2.92
C ASP A 19 19.41 -8.04 -2.01
N ARG A 20 20.39 -7.48 -1.28
CA ARG A 20 21.26 -8.20 -0.33
C ARG A 20 20.55 -8.84 0.85
N TYR A 21 19.31 -8.46 1.14
CA TYR A 21 18.56 -8.94 2.31
C TYR A 21 17.83 -10.26 2.02
N HIS A 22 17.76 -10.68 0.76
CA HIS A 22 17.16 -11.95 0.35
C HIS A 22 18.23 -13.04 0.19
N LYS A 23 17.98 -14.26 0.69
CA LYS A 23 18.96 -15.37 0.65
C LYS A 23 19.51 -15.68 -0.75
N LYS A 24 18.69 -15.52 -1.79
CA LYS A 24 19.06 -15.84 -3.18
C LYS A 24 19.48 -14.62 -4.01
N GLN A 25 19.34 -13.40 -3.50
CA GLN A 25 19.83 -12.14 -4.11
C GLN A 25 19.66 -12.03 -5.64
N GLY A 26 18.53 -12.49 -6.19
CA GLY A 26 18.32 -12.48 -7.64
C GLY A 26 19.12 -13.50 -8.45
N ALA A 27 19.51 -14.65 -7.89
CA ALA A 27 20.25 -15.72 -8.58
C ALA A 27 19.57 -16.33 -9.83
N ARG A 28 18.38 -15.84 -10.20
CA ARG A 28 17.65 -16.23 -11.42
C ARG A 28 17.40 -15.03 -12.34
N LYS A 29 18.12 -13.91 -12.15
CA LYS A 29 17.93 -12.70 -12.96
C LYS A 29 18.14 -12.99 -14.43
N GLU A 30 19.22 -13.68 -14.78
CA GLU A 30 19.55 -14.02 -16.16
C GLU A 30 18.48 -14.92 -16.78
N GLU A 31 18.12 -16.01 -16.11
CA GLU A 31 17.06 -16.94 -16.55
C GLU A 31 15.70 -16.23 -16.75
N LEU A 32 15.36 -15.30 -15.84
CA LEU A 32 14.12 -14.52 -15.95
C LEU A 32 14.18 -13.51 -17.09
N SER A 33 15.31 -12.82 -17.27
CA SER A 33 15.51 -11.91 -18.40
C SER A 33 15.37 -12.65 -19.73
N GLU A 34 16.07 -13.78 -19.90
CA GLU A 34 15.95 -14.60 -21.10
C GLU A 34 14.50 -15.04 -21.36
N LEU A 35 13.77 -15.43 -20.31
CA LEU A 35 12.36 -15.79 -20.42
C LEU A 35 11.49 -14.61 -20.90
N PHE A 36 11.65 -13.42 -20.32
CA PHE A 36 10.86 -12.24 -20.70
C PHE A 36 11.22 -11.75 -22.12
N GLU A 37 12.52 -11.65 -22.42
CA GLU A 37 13.03 -11.22 -23.71
C GLU A 37 12.64 -12.19 -24.84
N SER A 38 12.58 -13.50 -24.57
CA SER A 38 12.08 -14.51 -25.54
C SER A 38 10.62 -14.30 -25.96
N LYS A 39 9.87 -13.45 -25.21
CA LYS A 39 8.48 -13.06 -25.50
C LYS A 39 8.36 -11.63 -26.01
N GLY A 40 9.48 -10.97 -26.30
CA GLY A 40 9.52 -9.58 -26.78
C GLY A 40 9.11 -8.56 -25.70
N ILE A 41 9.37 -8.87 -24.42
CA ILE A 41 9.09 -7.98 -23.30
C ILE A 41 10.36 -7.17 -23.01
N ASP A 42 10.25 -5.84 -23.03
CA ASP A 42 11.40 -4.95 -22.92
C ASP A 42 11.89 -4.82 -21.48
N PHE A 43 13.21 -4.90 -21.28
CA PHE A 43 13.82 -4.55 -20.00
C PHE A 43 13.76 -3.04 -19.78
N VAL A 44 13.25 -2.65 -18.61
CA VAL A 44 13.28 -1.28 -18.12
C VAL A 44 14.06 -1.25 -16.81
N GLU A 45 15.19 -0.56 -16.84
CA GLU A 45 16.02 -0.40 -15.66
C GLU A 45 15.31 0.41 -14.58
N GLY A 46 15.44 -0.07 -13.35
CA GLY A 46 15.05 0.65 -12.15
C GLY A 46 13.88 0.01 -11.42
N GLN A 47 13.85 0.30 -10.12
CA GLN A 47 12.63 0.15 -9.35
C GLN A 47 11.52 0.97 -10.02
N PRO A 48 10.23 0.66 -9.84
CA PRO A 48 9.25 1.74 -9.78
C PRO A 48 9.76 2.65 -8.68
N LYS A 49 10.56 3.65 -9.05
CA LYS A 49 11.06 4.60 -8.09
C LYS A 49 9.80 5.23 -7.55
N ILE A 50 9.71 5.32 -6.23
CA ILE A 50 8.76 6.21 -5.57
C ILE A 50 9.21 7.61 -5.99
N THR A 51 8.81 8.02 -7.19
CA THR A 51 9.29 9.24 -7.82
C THR A 51 8.09 9.98 -8.33
N THR A 52 8.19 11.28 -8.12
CA THR A 52 7.42 12.36 -8.73
C THR A 52 6.68 11.96 -10.00
N GLU A 53 5.46 12.48 -10.12
CA GLU A 53 4.47 12.32 -11.20
C GLU A 53 5.08 12.21 -12.62
N ALA A 54 6.22 12.88 -12.88
CA ALA A 54 6.96 12.85 -14.13
C ALA A 54 7.53 11.47 -14.54
N LYS A 55 7.94 10.61 -13.60
CA LYS A 55 8.49 9.26 -13.90
C LYS A 55 7.41 8.18 -13.97
N GLU A 56 6.26 8.40 -13.31
CA GLU A 56 5.10 7.52 -13.44
C GLU A 56 4.53 7.57 -14.88
N LYS A 57 4.51 8.75 -15.51
CA LYS A 57 4.12 8.90 -16.92
C LYS A 57 4.99 8.11 -17.90
N ASP A 58 6.30 8.07 -17.67
CA ASP A 58 7.23 7.33 -18.53
C ASP A 58 7.00 5.82 -18.42
N ILE A 59 6.81 5.32 -17.18
CA ILE A 59 6.49 3.91 -16.90
C ILE A 59 5.16 3.51 -17.55
N LEU A 60 4.12 4.34 -17.44
CA LEU A 60 2.80 4.08 -18.02
C LEU A 60 2.77 4.16 -19.55
N SER A 61 3.82 4.72 -20.19
CA SER A 61 3.88 4.88 -21.64
C SER A 61 4.49 3.67 -22.38
N ARG A 62 5.06 2.69 -21.65
CA ARG A 62 5.73 1.51 -22.24
C ARG A 62 4.85 0.26 -22.10
N PRO A 63 4.33 -0.31 -23.21
CA PRO A 63 3.17 -1.22 -23.18
C PRO A 63 3.46 -2.67 -22.79
N LEU A 64 4.72 -3.12 -22.82
CA LEU A 64 5.06 -4.48 -22.37
C LEU A 64 6.49 -4.53 -21.84
N SER A 65 6.67 -4.41 -20.52
CA SER A 65 7.98 -4.26 -19.89
C SER A 65 8.19 -5.12 -18.66
N TYR A 66 9.45 -5.37 -18.31
CA TYR A 66 9.82 -5.95 -17.02
C TYR A 66 10.97 -5.19 -16.37
N GLY A 67 11.05 -5.27 -15.05
CA GLY A 67 12.11 -4.64 -14.28
C GLY A 67 12.37 -5.35 -12.96
N PHE A 68 13.59 -5.22 -12.44
CA PHE A 68 13.97 -5.80 -11.16
C PHE A 68 14.05 -4.72 -10.08
N PHE A 69 13.60 -5.05 -8.87
CA PHE A 69 13.69 -4.16 -7.72
C PHE A 69 13.98 -4.89 -6.41
N GLY A 70 14.48 -4.15 -5.43
CA GLY A 70 14.90 -4.71 -4.15
C GLY A 70 14.75 -3.73 -3.01
N ALA A 71 14.72 -4.25 -1.80
CA ALA A 71 14.63 -3.45 -0.59
C ALA A 71 15.91 -2.61 -0.40
N THR A 72 15.74 -1.34 -0.02
CA THR A 72 16.84 -0.43 0.34
C THR A 72 16.70 0.00 1.80
N GLU A 73 17.73 0.62 2.37
CA GLU A 73 17.61 1.15 3.73
C GLU A 73 16.54 2.24 3.83
N ASP A 74 16.38 3.09 2.81
CA ASP A 74 15.37 4.15 2.82
C ASP A 74 13.97 3.68 2.42
N MET A 75 13.87 2.66 1.56
CA MET A 75 12.59 2.15 1.05
C MET A 75 12.45 0.65 1.33
N TRP A 76 11.28 0.25 1.82
CA TRP A 76 10.94 -1.14 2.17
C TRP A 76 11.61 -1.69 3.45
N LEU A 77 12.83 -1.27 3.82
CA LEU A 77 13.43 -1.65 5.12
C LEU A 77 13.32 -0.54 6.17
N GLY A 78 13.81 0.66 5.89
CA GLY A 78 13.59 1.84 6.75
C GLY A 78 12.26 2.53 6.48
N GLY A 79 11.45 2.02 5.55
CA GLY A 79 10.34 2.75 4.99
C GLY A 79 8.92 2.45 5.50
N ASN A 80 8.71 1.69 6.60
CA ASN A 80 7.39 1.46 7.29
C ASN A 80 6.81 0.04 7.33
N TRP A 81 7.60 -1.00 7.66
CA TRP A 81 7.00 -2.28 8.04
C TRP A 81 7.27 -2.63 9.49
N ALA A 82 6.58 -1.96 10.40
CA ALA A 82 6.50 -2.38 11.80
C ALA A 82 5.60 -3.64 11.96
N ARG A 83 5.83 -4.68 11.14
CA ARG A 83 5.10 -5.95 11.12
C ARG A 83 6.01 -7.13 10.79
N GLY A 84 5.57 -8.33 11.18
CA GLY A 84 6.26 -9.59 10.87
C GLY A 84 7.73 -9.57 11.30
N ARG A 85 8.61 -10.13 10.46
CA ARG A 85 10.06 -10.22 10.74
C ARG A 85 10.74 -8.89 11.04
N ALA A 86 10.27 -7.79 10.43
CA ALA A 86 10.84 -6.48 10.67
C ALA A 86 10.53 -6.00 12.10
N LEU A 87 9.33 -6.24 12.62
CA LEU A 87 9.01 -6.00 14.03
C LEU A 87 9.74 -6.98 14.96
N GLU A 88 9.72 -8.29 14.64
CA GLU A 88 10.36 -9.35 15.45
C GLU A 88 11.86 -9.15 15.65
N LYS A 89 12.54 -8.58 14.64
CA LYS A 89 13.99 -8.35 14.67
C LYS A 89 14.37 -6.90 14.94
N ASP A 90 13.40 -6.05 15.25
CA ASP A 90 13.58 -4.61 15.46
C ASP A 90 14.25 -3.87 14.26
N LEU A 91 13.92 -4.32 13.05
CA LEU A 91 14.43 -3.80 11.77
C LEU A 91 13.38 -2.90 11.09
N TRP A 92 12.83 -1.95 11.84
CA TRP A 92 11.82 -1.01 11.33
C TRP A 92 12.13 0.40 11.80
N LYS A 93 11.73 1.39 11.00
CA LYS A 93 11.92 2.80 11.35
C LYS A 93 10.89 3.24 12.37
N LYS A 94 11.40 3.60 13.56
CA LYS A 94 10.63 4.09 14.71
C LYS A 94 10.37 5.59 14.59
N ASP A 95 9.71 5.97 13.51
CA ASP A 95 9.35 7.34 13.19
C ASP A 95 7.87 7.41 12.83
N GLY A 96 7.05 7.87 13.78
CA GLY A 96 5.61 8.04 13.58
C GLY A 96 5.24 9.15 12.59
N THR A 97 6.20 9.99 12.18
CA THR A 97 5.97 11.09 11.23
C THR A 97 6.24 10.66 9.78
N HIS A 98 6.91 9.52 9.58
CA HIS A 98 7.21 8.99 8.26
C HIS A 98 5.96 8.36 7.62
N ASN A 99 5.22 9.16 6.83
CA ASN A 99 3.94 8.75 6.26
C ASN A 99 4.07 7.84 5.02
N PHE A 100 4.10 6.51 5.23
CA PHE A 100 4.03 5.54 4.12
C PHE A 100 2.77 5.67 3.28
N CYS A 101 1.65 6.04 3.89
CA CYS A 101 0.36 6.00 3.19
C CYS A 101 0.31 7.02 2.05
N ALA A 102 1.11 8.09 2.12
CA ALA A 102 1.20 9.16 1.13
C ALA A 102 1.99 8.81 -0.15
N ILE A 103 2.62 7.64 -0.22
CA ILE A 103 3.42 7.19 -1.37
C ILE A 103 2.76 6.01 -2.10
N HIS A 104 3.28 5.72 -3.29
CA HIS A 104 3.01 4.51 -4.06
C HIS A 104 3.26 3.25 -3.20
N SER A 105 2.45 2.20 -3.35
CA SER A 105 2.38 1.01 -2.47
C SER A 105 1.99 1.27 -1.00
N GLY A 106 1.89 2.53 -0.60
CA GLY A 106 1.24 3.02 0.60
C GLY A 106 -0.26 2.81 0.51
N ALA A 107 -1.07 3.85 0.67
CA ALA A 107 -2.52 3.74 0.43
C ALA A 107 -3.00 4.73 -0.63
N ARG A 108 -2.14 5.65 -1.08
CA ARG A 108 -2.50 6.67 -2.04
C ARG A 108 -3.03 6.06 -3.34
N GLY A 109 -4.21 6.47 -3.76
CA GLY A 109 -4.79 6.13 -5.06
C GLY A 109 -5.41 4.73 -5.19
N PHE A 110 -5.48 3.91 -4.14
CA PHE A 110 -5.99 2.52 -4.24
C PHE A 110 -7.46 2.41 -4.72
N LEU A 111 -8.30 3.40 -4.44
CA LEU A 111 -9.68 3.49 -4.94
C LEU A 111 -9.76 4.10 -6.35
N GLY A 112 -8.62 4.46 -6.94
CA GLY A 112 -8.53 5.30 -8.12
C GLY A 112 -8.40 6.78 -7.75
N HIS A 113 -8.10 7.58 -8.76
CA HIS A 113 -7.92 9.02 -8.64
C HIS A 113 -8.35 9.70 -9.95
N GLU A 114 -8.90 10.92 -9.87
CA GLU A 114 -9.34 11.66 -11.07
C GLU A 114 -8.15 12.13 -11.93
N SER A 115 -7.06 12.52 -11.26
CA SER A 115 -5.78 12.75 -11.95
C SER A 115 -5.24 11.44 -12.50
N LYS A 116 -4.98 11.42 -13.81
CA LYS A 116 -4.32 10.32 -14.53
C LYS A 116 -2.87 10.11 -14.09
N ASP A 117 -2.33 11.02 -13.29
CA ASP A 117 -0.94 11.02 -12.85
C ASP A 117 -0.76 10.26 -11.53
N VAL A 118 -1.82 9.67 -10.96
CA VAL A 118 -1.75 8.81 -9.78
C VAL A 118 -2.15 7.39 -10.18
N MET A 119 -1.20 6.45 -10.08
CA MET A 119 -1.48 5.04 -10.35
C MET A 119 -2.44 4.48 -9.31
N GLN A 120 -3.44 3.72 -9.77
CA GLN A 120 -4.27 2.91 -8.88
C GLN A 120 -3.53 1.62 -8.52
N GLU A 121 -3.17 1.47 -7.25
CA GLU A 121 -2.53 0.26 -6.73
C GLU A 121 -3.24 -0.25 -5.48
N LEU A 122 -3.40 -1.56 -5.38
CA LEU A 122 -3.87 -2.22 -4.16
C LEU A 122 -3.11 -3.53 -3.97
N SER A 123 -3.11 -4.05 -2.74
CA SER A 123 -2.42 -5.31 -2.44
C SER A 123 -3.40 -6.46 -2.28
N ILE A 124 -3.13 -7.57 -2.96
CA ILE A 124 -3.76 -8.86 -2.69
C ILE A 124 -2.73 -9.79 -2.08
N GLN A 125 -2.79 -9.97 -0.76
CA GLN A 125 -1.92 -10.88 -0.04
C GLN A 125 -2.64 -12.21 0.20
N LEU A 126 -2.28 -13.22 -0.58
CA LEU A 126 -2.99 -14.50 -0.69
C LEU A 126 -4.42 -14.28 -1.19
N TRP A 127 -5.36 -14.05 -0.29
CA TRP A 127 -6.77 -13.76 -0.58
C TRP A 127 -7.23 -12.41 -0.06
N LYS A 128 -6.41 -11.76 0.77
CA LYS A 128 -6.76 -10.52 1.48
C LYS A 128 -6.62 -9.34 0.54
N ILE A 129 -7.72 -8.66 0.26
CA ILE A 129 -7.73 -7.39 -0.48
C ILE A 129 -7.43 -6.27 0.51
N ASN A 130 -6.37 -5.50 0.27
CA ASN A 130 -5.89 -4.43 1.14
C ASN A 130 -5.61 -3.13 0.38
N PRO A 131 -5.74 -1.96 1.03
CA PRO A 131 -5.47 -0.69 0.38
C PRO A 131 -3.97 -0.43 0.19
N CYS A 132 -3.11 -1.21 0.85
CA CYS A 132 -1.68 -0.99 0.91
C CYS A 132 -0.87 -2.27 0.93
N CYS A 133 0.39 -2.20 0.50
CA CYS A 133 1.32 -3.32 0.53
C CYS A 133 1.53 -3.95 1.92
N PRO A 134 1.66 -3.19 3.04
CA PRO A 134 1.67 -3.78 4.39
C PRO A 134 0.36 -4.47 4.80
N GLY A 135 -0.73 -4.15 4.12
CA GLY A 135 -2.09 -4.48 4.56
C GLY A 135 -2.56 -3.65 5.74
N THR A 136 -3.87 -3.61 5.96
CA THR A 136 -4.47 -3.13 7.22
C THR A 136 -4.60 -4.28 8.22
N LYS A 137 -4.96 -4.01 9.48
CA LYS A 137 -5.22 -5.06 10.49
C LYS A 137 -6.21 -6.11 10.00
N ALA A 138 -7.27 -5.63 9.35
CA ALA A 138 -8.33 -6.41 8.75
C ALA A 138 -8.46 -6.06 7.27
N PRO A 139 -8.60 -7.05 6.37
CA PRO A 139 -8.71 -6.80 4.94
C PRO A 139 -10.05 -6.16 4.58
N MET A 140 -10.09 -5.46 3.45
CA MET A 140 -11.31 -4.86 2.90
C MET A 140 -12.29 -5.90 2.34
N GLY A 141 -11.76 -7.05 1.92
CA GLY A 141 -12.53 -8.17 1.36
C GLY A 141 -11.69 -9.43 1.14
N ASP A 142 -12.35 -10.49 0.66
CA ASP A 142 -11.75 -11.79 0.32
C ASP A 142 -11.87 -12.07 -1.19
N ALA A 143 -10.75 -12.02 -1.91
CA ALA A 143 -10.69 -12.17 -3.36
C ALA A 143 -11.14 -13.56 -3.88
N ARG A 144 -11.31 -14.55 -2.98
CA ARG A 144 -11.88 -15.86 -3.34
C ARG A 144 -13.41 -15.84 -3.40
N LYS A 145 -14.02 -14.81 -2.83
CA LYS A 145 -15.48 -14.70 -2.62
C LYS A 145 -16.09 -13.47 -3.26
N GLU A 146 -15.33 -12.38 -3.32
CA GLU A 146 -15.79 -11.08 -3.80
C GLU A 146 -14.94 -10.63 -5.00
N LYS A 147 -15.55 -9.94 -5.96
CA LYS A 147 -14.78 -9.26 -7.00
C LYS A 147 -14.06 -8.07 -6.39
N VAL A 148 -12.80 -7.86 -6.77
CA VAL A 148 -11.99 -6.73 -6.31
C VAL A 148 -12.69 -5.40 -6.59
N SER A 149 -13.30 -5.24 -7.78
CA SER A 149 -14.03 -4.03 -8.16
C SER A 149 -15.23 -3.74 -7.24
N GLU A 150 -15.97 -4.76 -6.81
CA GLU A 150 -17.11 -4.61 -5.90
C GLU A 150 -16.64 -4.20 -4.50
N VAL A 151 -15.51 -4.76 -4.04
CA VAL A 151 -14.88 -4.35 -2.78
C VAL A 151 -14.43 -2.89 -2.85
N LEU A 152 -13.80 -2.46 -3.94
CA LEU A 152 -13.38 -1.07 -4.12
C LEU A 152 -14.57 -0.11 -4.19
N GLN A 153 -15.63 -0.45 -4.92
CA GLN A 153 -16.85 0.35 -4.99
C GLN A 153 -17.56 0.46 -3.63
N ARG A 154 -17.50 -0.60 -2.82
CA ARG A 154 -18.03 -0.58 -1.46
C ARG A 154 -17.17 0.29 -0.55
N MET A 155 -15.85 0.16 -0.63
CA MET A 155 -14.88 0.93 0.16
C MET A 155 -14.92 2.42 -0.18
N SER A 156 -15.15 2.81 -1.43
CA SER A 156 -15.18 4.21 -1.85
C SER A 156 -16.28 5.06 -1.22
N LYS A 157 -17.28 4.42 -0.61
CA LYS A 157 -18.38 5.09 0.10
C LYS A 157 -18.04 5.48 1.54
N HIS A 158 -16.87 5.09 2.05
CA HIS A 158 -16.47 5.31 3.45
C HIS A 158 -15.39 6.38 3.55
N GLU A 159 -15.64 7.41 4.34
CA GLU A 159 -14.71 8.52 4.56
C GLU A 159 -13.35 8.05 5.10
N VAL A 160 -13.35 7.05 5.98
CA VAL A 160 -12.13 6.36 6.47
C VAL A 160 -11.26 5.85 5.31
N MET A 161 -11.88 5.25 4.30
CA MET A 161 -11.17 4.71 3.14
C MET A 161 -10.75 5.80 2.16
N GLN A 162 -11.55 6.85 2.02
CA GLN A 162 -11.20 8.02 1.22
C GLN A 162 -9.97 8.74 1.79
N LYS A 163 -9.86 8.86 3.12
CA LYS A 163 -8.67 9.38 3.80
C LYS A 163 -7.42 8.55 3.53
N LEU A 164 -7.53 7.23 3.65
CA LEU A 164 -6.44 6.33 3.25
C LEU A 164 -6.07 6.49 1.76
N ASN A 165 -7.07 6.61 0.87
CA ASN A 165 -6.84 6.83 -0.56
C ASN A 165 -6.13 8.15 -0.88
N GLN A 166 -6.29 9.17 -0.03
CA GLN A 166 -5.56 10.43 -0.11
C GLN A 166 -4.15 10.33 0.50
N GLY A 167 -3.82 9.21 1.13
CA GLY A 167 -2.57 9.02 1.88
C GLY A 167 -2.58 9.69 3.26
N ASP A 168 -3.75 10.10 3.75
CA ASP A 168 -3.92 10.77 5.04
C ASP A 168 -4.25 9.76 6.15
N ILE A 169 -3.21 9.07 6.63
CA ILE A 169 -3.34 8.12 7.74
C ILE A 169 -3.60 8.81 9.09
N TYR A 170 -3.17 10.06 9.25
CA TYR A 170 -3.38 10.80 10.48
C TYR A 170 -4.85 11.21 10.63
N GLY A 171 -5.49 11.63 9.54
CA GLY A 171 -6.91 12.01 9.48
C GLY A 171 -7.89 10.83 9.29
N VAL A 172 -7.43 9.58 9.33
CA VAL A 172 -8.28 8.39 9.05
C VAL A 172 -9.51 8.27 9.95
N GLY A 173 -9.47 8.86 11.15
CA GLY A 173 -10.54 8.81 12.14
C GLY A 173 -11.43 10.05 12.22
N GLU A 174 -11.24 11.06 11.37
CA GLU A 174 -11.96 12.34 11.49
C GLU A 174 -13.49 12.18 11.42
N SER A 175 -13.95 11.31 10.51
CA SER A 175 -15.38 10.96 10.35
C SER A 175 -16.03 10.34 11.59
N ILE A 176 -15.22 9.89 12.56
CA ILE A 176 -15.67 9.24 13.78
C ILE A 176 -15.21 10.00 15.05
N GLY A 177 -14.75 11.24 14.88
CA GLY A 177 -14.40 12.14 15.98
C GLY A 177 -12.97 12.05 16.49
N ILE A 178 -12.05 11.40 15.77
CA ILE A 178 -10.61 11.40 16.08
C ILE A 178 -9.93 12.40 15.14
N SER A 179 -9.38 13.47 15.68
CA SER A 179 -8.73 14.51 14.88
C SER A 179 -7.41 14.04 14.26
N ALA A 180 -6.99 14.65 13.14
CA ALA A 180 -5.68 14.38 12.55
C ALA A 180 -4.51 14.61 13.52
N LYS A 181 -4.65 15.58 14.44
CA LYS A 181 -3.66 15.84 15.50
C LYS A 181 -3.54 14.66 16.46
N GLU A 182 -4.66 14.08 16.88
CA GLU A 182 -4.67 12.87 17.71
C GLU A 182 -4.10 11.68 16.93
N GLY A 183 -4.47 11.49 15.67
CA GLY A 183 -3.91 10.43 14.83
C GLY A 183 -2.38 10.52 14.66
N LEU A 184 -1.85 11.74 14.44
CA LEU A 184 -0.40 11.99 14.41
C LEU A 184 0.24 11.67 15.76
N GLN A 185 -0.35 12.13 16.86
CA GLN A 185 0.15 11.85 18.20
C GLN A 185 0.20 10.33 18.46
N ARG A 186 -0.84 9.58 18.07
CA ARG A 186 -0.85 8.12 18.20
C ARG A 186 0.19 7.45 17.31
N ALA A 187 0.43 7.94 16.09
CA ALA A 187 1.50 7.42 15.23
C ALA A 187 2.89 7.64 15.86
N ILE A 188 3.11 8.79 16.50
CA ILE A 188 4.35 9.08 17.25
C ILE A 188 4.49 8.14 18.46
N GLU A 189 3.44 7.97 19.26
CA GLU A 189 3.45 7.13 20.46
C GLU A 189 3.61 5.64 20.16
N THR A 190 3.03 5.17 19.06
CA THR A 190 3.22 3.80 18.57
C THR A 190 4.55 3.64 17.81
N GLY A 191 5.20 4.75 17.46
CA GLY A 191 6.46 4.80 16.72
C GLY A 191 6.33 4.54 15.20
N ASN A 192 5.15 4.21 14.68
CA ASN A 192 4.95 3.97 13.24
C ASN A 192 3.49 4.13 12.80
N VAL A 193 3.28 4.66 11.60
CA VAL A 193 1.94 4.82 11.00
C VAL A 193 1.20 3.50 10.80
N CYS A 194 1.89 2.39 10.54
CA CYS A 194 1.25 1.07 10.38
C CYS A 194 0.75 0.50 11.72
N LEU A 195 1.44 0.82 12.83
CA LEU A 195 1.02 0.42 14.17
C LEU A 195 -0.16 1.27 14.64
N TRP A 196 -0.17 2.57 14.34
CA TRP A 196 -1.35 3.40 14.49
C TRP A 196 -2.54 2.87 13.67
N CYS A 197 -2.33 2.55 12.39
CA CYS A 197 -3.35 1.93 11.54
C CYS A 197 -3.89 0.63 12.16
N ASP A 198 -3.02 -0.22 12.70
CA ASP A 198 -3.43 -1.44 13.39
C ASP A 198 -4.27 -1.16 14.63
N GLU A 199 -3.87 -0.17 15.42
CA GLU A 199 -4.61 0.26 16.59
C GLU A 199 -6.00 0.77 16.20
N PHE A 200 -6.09 1.68 15.24
CA PHE A 200 -7.34 2.27 14.77
C PHE A 200 -8.34 1.20 14.29
N PHE A 201 -7.91 0.28 13.42
CA PHE A 201 -8.76 -0.81 12.95
C PHE A 201 -9.00 -1.90 14.00
N SER A 202 -8.25 -1.90 15.10
CA SER A 202 -8.49 -2.79 16.25
C SER A 202 -9.49 -2.20 17.24
N LYS A 203 -9.42 -0.90 17.51
CA LYS A 203 -10.16 -0.26 18.60
C LYS A 203 -11.32 0.60 18.13
N ASP A 204 -11.13 1.39 17.06
CA ASP A 204 -12.05 2.47 16.73
C ASP A 204 -12.95 2.15 15.53
N TYR A 205 -12.47 1.37 14.55
CA TYR A 205 -13.22 1.05 13.33
C TYR A 205 -13.29 -0.46 13.04
N ASP A 206 -14.48 -0.97 12.71
CA ASP A 206 -14.69 -2.35 12.27
C ASP A 206 -14.69 -2.42 10.74
N MET A 207 -13.60 -2.87 10.15
CA MET A 207 -13.45 -3.02 8.69
C MET A 207 -14.51 -3.94 8.07
N LYS A 208 -14.97 -4.98 8.79
CA LYS A 208 -15.95 -5.92 8.23
C LYS A 208 -17.33 -5.30 8.22
N LYS A 209 -17.72 -4.66 9.32
CA LYS A 209 -19.01 -3.98 9.45
C LYS A 209 -19.02 -2.58 8.81
N GLN A 210 -17.85 -2.08 8.43
CA GLN A 210 -17.60 -0.75 7.87
C GLN A 210 -18.24 0.38 8.70
N LYS A 211 -18.00 0.34 10.01
CA LYS A 211 -18.57 1.30 10.94
C LYS A 211 -17.68 1.48 12.18
N PRO A 212 -17.86 2.56 12.95
CA PRO A 212 -17.20 2.71 14.25
C PRO A 212 -17.54 1.54 15.18
N LYS A 213 -16.56 1.10 15.99
CA LYS A 213 -16.76 0.03 16.98
C LYS A 213 -17.54 0.51 18.20
N GLU A 214 -17.28 1.74 18.62
CA GLU A 214 -18.02 2.44 19.67
C GLU A 214 -18.28 3.87 19.18
N ALA A 215 -19.53 4.33 19.30
CA ALA A 215 -19.85 5.73 19.05
C ALA A 215 -19.31 6.54 20.22
N LYS A 216 -18.12 7.15 20.07
CA LYS A 216 -17.70 8.16 21.04
C LYS A 216 -18.61 9.37 20.86
N VAL A 217 -19.63 9.48 21.71
CA VAL A 217 -20.49 10.66 21.79
C VAL A 217 -19.63 11.79 22.37
N TYR A 218 -18.93 12.51 21.51
CA TYR A 218 -18.26 13.73 21.92
C TYR A 218 -19.26 14.87 21.84
N THR A 219 -19.82 15.24 23.00
CA THR A 219 -20.38 16.58 23.18
C THR A 219 -19.26 17.57 22.89
N ARG A 220 -19.30 18.26 21.74
CA ARG A 220 -18.56 19.50 21.54
C ARG A 220 -18.95 20.41 22.71
N LYS A 221 -18.07 20.55 23.70
CA LYS A 221 -18.09 21.76 24.51
C LYS A 221 -17.70 22.86 23.55
N LEU A 222 -18.70 23.62 23.12
CA LEU A 222 -18.47 24.94 22.57
C LEU A 222 -17.89 25.73 23.73
N ASP A 223 -16.58 25.95 23.72
CA ASP A 223 -16.00 27.02 24.52
C ASP A 223 -16.47 28.32 23.86
N ILE A 224 -17.54 28.89 24.42
CA ILE A 224 -18.02 30.26 24.17
C ILE A 224 -17.40 31.16 25.23
#